data_AF-A0A353RPH8-F1
#
_entry.id   AF-A0A353RPH8-F1
#
_cell.length_a   1.000
_cell.length_b   1.000
_cell.length_c   1.000
_cell.angle_alpha   90.00
_cell.angle_beta   90.00
_cell.angle_gamma   90.00
#
_symmetry.space_group_name_H-M   'P 1'
#
loop_
_entity.id
_entity.type
_entity.pdbx_description
1 polymer ?
#
loop_
_entity_poly.entity_id
_entity_poly.type
_entity_poly.pdbx_seq_one_letter_code
_entity_poly.pdbx_strand_id
1 'polypeptide(L)'
;QSSVWFDITCKDGKLYFDADSDSLIVKGLVAILHQLLNGQPAEAFADVNLSLFETLGFWRHLSSQRSNGLTAMVAHLRAAAAECAQGKV
;
A
#
# COMPACT_ATOMS: atom_id res chain seq x y z
N GLN A 1 -0.20 -2.13 -18.37
CA GLN A 1 0.01 -2.82 -17.08
C GLN A 1 1.38 -2.38 -16.59
N SER A 2 1.49 -1.95 -15.35
CA SER A 2 2.72 -1.39 -14.76
C SER A 2 3.14 -2.24 -13.57
N SER A 3 4.43 -2.42 -13.39
CA SER A 3 5.01 -3.22 -12.32
C SER A 3 5.25 -2.36 -11.08
N VAL A 4 5.10 -2.97 -9.91
CA VAL A 4 5.43 -2.38 -8.62
C VAL A 4 6.27 -3.37 -7.85
N TRP A 5 7.35 -2.89 -7.27
CA TRP A 5 8.25 -3.67 -6.43
C TRP A 5 8.21 -3.11 -5.02
N PHE A 6 8.15 -4.00 -4.04
CA PHE A 6 8.16 -3.65 -2.62
C PHE A 6 9.37 -4.32 -1.96
N ASP A 7 10.05 -3.58 -1.10
CA ASP A 7 10.93 -4.13 -0.09
C ASP A 7 10.23 -3.95 1.26
N ILE A 8 9.91 -5.05 1.94
CA ILE A 8 9.08 -5.05 3.14
C ILE A 8 9.83 -5.70 4.28
N THR A 9 9.87 -5.01 5.42
CA THR A 9 10.48 -5.50 6.66
C THR A 9 9.49 -5.38 7.80
N CYS A 10 9.36 -6.43 8.61
CA CYS A 10 8.64 -6.37 9.88
C CYS A 10 9.64 -6.13 11.01
N LYS A 11 9.36 -5.15 11.88
CA LYS A 11 10.18 -4.88 13.05
C LYS A 11 9.30 -4.48 14.23
N ASP A 12 9.43 -5.20 15.34
CA ASP A 12 8.69 -4.95 16.57
C ASP A 12 7.16 -4.89 16.35
N GLY A 13 6.64 -5.78 15.50
CA GLY A 13 5.21 -5.83 15.14
C GLY A 13 4.74 -4.69 14.23
N LYS A 14 5.66 -3.88 13.70
CA LYS A 14 5.39 -2.78 12.77
C LYS A 14 5.88 -3.13 11.37
N LEU A 15 5.09 -2.75 10.38
CA LEU A 15 5.47 -2.94 8.98
C LEU A 15 6.23 -1.72 8.48
N TYR A 16 7.39 -1.96 7.90
CA TYR A 16 8.16 -0.98 7.14
C TYR A 16 8.24 -1.41 5.69
N PHE A 17 8.14 -0.47 4.76
CA PHE A 17 8.37 -0.78 3.36
C PHE A 17 8.89 0.40 2.57
N ASP A 18 9.67 0.08 1.54
CA ASP A 18 9.98 0.94 0.41
C ASP A 18 9.34 0.36 -0.86
N ALA A 19 9.03 1.21 -1.84
CA ALA A 19 8.42 0.75 -3.08
C ALA A 19 8.78 1.60 -4.30
N ASP A 20 8.83 0.96 -5.45
CA ASP A 20 9.07 1.61 -6.74
C ASP A 20 8.13 1.07 -7.85
N SER A 21 7.93 1.85 -8.91
CA SER A 21 7.14 1.47 -10.08
C SER A 21 7.70 2.07 -11.38
N ASP A 22 7.55 1.34 -12.48
CA ASP A 22 7.84 1.79 -13.84
C ASP A 22 6.85 2.86 -14.36
N SER A 23 5.76 3.13 -13.63
CA SER A 23 4.78 4.16 -13.94
C SER A 23 4.82 5.30 -12.93
N LEU A 24 5.00 6.54 -13.41
CA LEU A 24 5.01 7.74 -12.57
C LEU A 24 3.73 7.92 -11.75
N ILE A 25 2.56 7.60 -12.30
CA ILE A 25 1.29 7.73 -11.59
C ILE A 25 1.20 6.69 -10.48
N VAL A 26 1.60 5.45 -10.75
CA VAL A 26 1.59 4.37 -9.75
C VAL A 26 2.63 4.62 -8.66
N LYS A 27 3.81 5.15 -9.03
CA LYS A 27 4.82 5.66 -8.09
C LYS A 27 4.24 6.73 -7.16
N GLY A 28 3.45 7.68 -7.69
CA GLY A 28 2.76 8.67 -6.86
C GLY A 28 1.75 8.04 -5.89
N LEU A 29 0.99 7.04 -6.34
CA LEU A 29 0.02 6.34 -5.48
C LEU A 29 0.70 5.55 -4.36
N VAL A 30 1.79 4.83 -4.65
CA VAL A 30 2.52 4.07 -3.61
C VAL A 30 3.24 5.01 -2.64
N ALA A 31 3.70 6.17 -3.09
CA ALA A 31 4.27 7.20 -2.21
C ALA A 31 3.25 7.73 -1.19
N ILE A 32 1.98 7.89 -1.58
CA ILE A 32 0.89 8.26 -0.66
C ILE A 32 0.68 7.15 0.37
N LEU A 33 0.63 5.89 -0.06
CA LEU A 33 0.50 4.75 0.86
C LEU A 33 1.69 4.68 1.83
N HIS A 34 2.91 4.89 1.33
CA HIS A 34 4.12 4.93 2.15
C HIS A 34 4.01 6.00 3.25
N GLN A 35 3.60 7.22 2.90
CA GLN A 35 3.46 8.31 3.88
C GLN A 35 2.42 8.00 4.97
N LEU A 36 1.38 7.24 4.65
CA LEU A 36 0.29 6.92 5.56
C LEU A 36 0.56 5.69 6.43
N LEU A 37 1.22 4.68 5.86
CA LEU A 37 1.26 3.32 6.43
C LEU A 37 2.64 2.89 6.91
N ASN A 38 3.72 3.53 6.45
CA ASN A 38 5.06 3.10 6.82
C ASN A 38 5.30 3.28 8.34
N GLY A 39 5.80 2.24 9.00
CA GLY A 39 6.05 2.20 10.45
C GLY A 39 4.80 2.03 11.32
N GLN A 40 3.63 1.76 10.73
CA GLN A 40 2.41 1.47 11.48
C GLN A 40 2.42 0.04 12.04
N PRO A 41 1.71 -0.21 13.17
CA PRO A 41 1.47 -1.55 13.68
C PRO A 41 0.81 -2.43 12.62
N ALA A 42 1.22 -3.69 12.53
CA ALA A 42 0.72 -4.64 11.54
C ALA A 42 -0.82 -4.79 11.59
N GLU A 43 -1.41 -4.71 12.78
CA GLU A 43 -2.84 -4.80 13.00
C GLU A 43 -3.60 -3.63 12.36
N ALA A 44 -2.99 -2.45 12.28
CA ALA A 44 -3.62 -1.26 11.69
C ALA A 44 -3.87 -1.41 10.17
N PHE A 45 -3.18 -2.35 9.51
CA PHE A 45 -3.37 -2.60 8.07
C PHE A 45 -4.74 -3.21 7.73
N ALA A 46 -5.39 -3.89 8.70
CA ALA A 46 -6.74 -4.41 8.54
C ALA A 46 -7.77 -3.29 8.29
N ASP A 47 -7.57 -2.15 8.95
CA ASP A 47 -8.48 -1.00 8.91
C ASP A 47 -8.14 0.02 7.81
N VAL A 48 -7.13 -0.25 6.97
CA VAL A 48 -6.74 0.65 5.88
C VAL A 48 -7.90 0.88 4.94
N ASN A 49 -8.51 2.06 5.03
CA ASN A 49 -9.67 2.40 4.21
C ASN A 49 -9.25 3.25 3.00
N LEU A 50 -9.53 2.72 1.82
CA LEU A 50 -9.31 3.39 0.54
C LEU A 50 -10.23 4.61 0.32
N SER A 51 -11.21 4.84 1.19
CA SER A 51 -12.12 5.99 1.15
C SER A 51 -11.40 7.34 1.21
N LEU A 52 -10.16 7.41 1.72
CA LEU A 52 -9.34 8.62 1.64
C LEU A 52 -9.09 9.02 0.17
N PHE A 53 -8.82 8.05 -0.71
CA PHE A 53 -8.65 8.32 -2.14
C PHE A 53 -9.98 8.72 -2.82
N GLU A 54 -11.13 8.33 -2.25
CA GLU A 54 -12.47 8.79 -2.67
C GLU A 54 -12.71 10.22 -2.25
N THR A 55 -12.38 10.55 -1.00
CA THR A 55 -12.56 11.87 -0.42
C THR A 55 -11.69 12.91 -1.12
N LEU A 56 -10.46 12.55 -1.49
CA LEU A 56 -9.57 13.39 -2.28
C LEU A 56 -10.00 13.53 -3.75
N GLY A 57 -11.07 12.85 -4.17
CA GLY A 57 -11.54 12.84 -5.55
C GLY A 57 -10.61 12.13 -6.53
N PHE A 58 -9.61 11.40 -6.03
CA PHE A 58 -8.55 10.78 -6.82
C PHE A 58 -9.10 9.74 -7.79
N TRP A 59 -10.07 8.92 -7.36
CA TRP A 59 -10.66 7.88 -8.22
C TRP A 59 -11.33 8.45 -9.48
N ARG A 60 -11.84 9.69 -9.45
CA ARG A 60 -12.45 10.33 -10.63
C ARG A 60 -11.44 10.64 -11.73
N HIS A 61 -10.15 10.65 -11.41
CA HIS A 61 -9.04 10.92 -12.32
C HIS A 61 -8.21 9.67 -12.63
N LEU A 62 -8.50 8.55 -11.98
CA LEU A 62 -7.86 7.27 -12.25
C LEU A 62 -8.70 6.47 -13.25
N SER A 63 -8.05 5.93 -14.29
CA SER A 63 -8.70 4.93 -15.14
C SER A 63 -8.96 3.66 -14.31
N SER A 64 -9.91 2.84 -14.77
CA SER A 64 -10.23 1.54 -14.15
C SER A 64 -9.02 0.62 -13.96
N GLN A 65 -7.99 0.76 -14.80
CA GLN A 65 -6.76 -0.01 -14.66
C GLN A 65 -5.88 0.48 -13.50
N ARG A 66 -5.87 1.80 -13.23
CA ARG A 66 -5.08 2.41 -12.15
C ARG A 66 -5.74 2.20 -10.79
N SER A 67 -7.08 2.27 -10.76
CA SER A 67 -7.87 1.95 -9.57
C SER A 67 -7.59 0.51 -9.10
N ASN A 68 -7.54 -0.45 -10.04
CA ASN A 68 -7.23 -1.85 -9.72
C ASN A 68 -5.80 -2.02 -9.20
N GLY A 69 -4.83 -1.26 -9.74
CA GLY A 69 -3.45 -1.27 -9.25
C GLY A 69 -3.35 -0.81 -7.79
N LEU A 70 -4.06 0.26 -7.42
CA LEU A 70 -4.11 0.74 -6.03
C LEU A 70 -4.69 -0.32 -5.08
N THR A 71 -5.81 -0.94 -5.46
CA THR A 71 -6.42 -2.02 -4.68
C THR A 71 -5.46 -3.21 -4.51
N ALA A 72 -4.74 -3.59 -5.57
CA ALA A 72 -3.76 -4.67 -5.51
C ALA A 72 -2.58 -4.34 -4.58
N MET A 73 -2.06 -3.11 -4.60
CA MET A 73 -1.01 -2.66 -3.69
C MET A 73 -1.46 -2.74 -2.22
N VAL A 74 -2.67 -2.27 -1.90
CA VAL A 74 -3.21 -2.35 -0.54
C VAL A 74 -3.42 -3.80 -0.10
N ALA A 75 -3.92 -4.66 -0.99
CA ALA A 75 -4.05 -6.08 -0.69
C ALA A 75 -2.70 -6.74 -0.40
N HIS A 76 -1.65 -6.40 -1.16
CA HIS A 76 -0.29 -6.91 -0.94
C HIS A 76 0.27 -6.48 0.43
N LEU A 77 0.16 -5.19 0.78
CA LEU A 77 0.61 -4.69 2.08
C LEU A 77 -0.16 -5.30 3.25
N ARG A 78 -1.47 -5.55 3.10
CA ARG A 78 -2.27 -6.25 4.10
C ARG A 78 -1.83 -7.69 4.33
N ALA A 79 -1.48 -8.41 3.26
CA ALA A 79 -0.96 -9.77 3.38
C ALA A 79 0.36 -9.78 4.14
N ALA A 80 1.29 -8.89 3.78
CA ALA A 80 2.58 -8.76 4.48
C ALA A 80 2.41 -8.36 5.96
N ALA A 81 1.46 -7.47 6.26
CA ALA A 81 1.12 -7.11 7.63
C ALA A 81 0.53 -8.28 8.42
N ALA A 82 -0.34 -9.09 7.81
CA ALA A 82 -0.88 -10.28 8.46
C ALA A 82 0.22 -11.30 8.82
N GLU A 83 1.25 -11.43 7.98
CA GLU A 83 2.42 -12.27 8.25
C GLU A 83 3.32 -11.66 9.35
N CYS A 84 3.53 -10.35 9.32
CA CYS A 84 4.26 -9.60 10.35
C CYS A 84 3.61 -9.73 11.74
N ALA A 85 2.29 -9.62 11.84
CA ALA A 85 1.54 -9.81 13.09
C ALA A 85 1.68 -11.24 13.66
N GLN A 86 1.93 -12.23 12.78
CA GLN A 86 2.17 -13.62 13.17
C GLN A 86 3.66 -13.92 13.46
N GLY A 87 4.55 -12.92 13.34
CA GLY A 87 5.99 -13.05 13.54
C GLY A 87 6.72 -13.81 12.42
N LYS A 88 6.19 -13.78 11.18
CA LYS A 88 6.71 -14.57 10.04
C LYS A 88 7.50 -13.77 9.00
N VAL A 89 7.80 -12.50 9.23
CA VAL A 89 8.52 -11.62 8.28
C VAL A 89 9.69 -10.95 8.97
#